data_AF-A0A2A4JBA5-F1
#
_entry.id   AF-A0A2A4JBA5-F1
#
_cell.length_a   1.000
_cell.length_b   1.000
_cell.length_c   1.000
_cell.angle_alpha   90.00
_cell.angle_beta   90.00
_cell.angle_gamma   90.00
#
_symmetry.space_group_name_H-M   'P 1'
#
loop_
_entity.id
_entity.type
_entity.pdbx_description
1 polymer ?
#
loop_
_entity_poly.entity_id
_entity_poly.type
_entity_poly.pdbx_seq_one_letter_code
_entity_poly.pdbx_strand_id
1 'polypeptide(L)'
;ITDPEDALTAAKSCIRRHYAMEFAKVWQGNSVTIASGETWKRHRKLLNPAFSLPVIHGFIDMFNSQAKKLLDEIEPHVGKGPFDHSTYLVTNSFETLCAGTFGIDAISLKQHEQYLQSAYELINLFKDKLFKVWLQIDFIYKLTGLKKKEDQLVEKLHSVTKSVLQWKNIARENEVTTNTSGLNYKPFLDLLLDLSADGALTEKEVREQTEAILTTGYETTSNQLTFLMMLLGAHPQVQEKLYEELVAVLGSDRDVGKDDLNKLVYTNAVIMESLRVLPTIPMILRCVDQDVKLSNYFFLKNICLDA
;
A
#
# COMPACT_ATOMS: atom_id res chain seq x y z
N ILE A 1 19.29 -8.35 -8.97
CA ILE A 1 20.55 -7.56 -9.01
C ILE A 1 20.81 -7.20 -7.57
N THR A 2 21.87 -7.72 -6.95
CA THR A 2 22.05 -7.59 -5.50
C THR A 2 23.16 -6.62 -5.09
N ASP A 3 23.98 -6.17 -6.04
CA ASP A 3 24.96 -5.12 -5.80
C ASP A 3 24.26 -3.74 -5.73
N PRO A 4 24.53 -2.90 -4.70
CA PRO A 4 23.84 -1.63 -4.53
C PRO A 4 24.03 -0.61 -5.66
N GLU A 5 25.23 -0.52 -6.25
CA GLU A 5 25.51 0.44 -7.33
C GLU A 5 24.82 0.00 -8.62
N ASP A 6 24.87 -1.30 -8.90
CA ASP A 6 24.18 -1.89 -10.04
C ASP A 6 22.65 -1.79 -9.89
N ALA A 7 22.12 -2.03 -8.68
CA ALA A 7 20.69 -1.89 -8.39
C ALA A 7 20.23 -0.43 -8.56
N LEU A 8 21.02 0.55 -8.08
CA LEU A 8 20.72 1.96 -8.25
C LEU A 8 20.75 2.38 -9.73
N THR A 9 21.73 1.87 -10.49
CA THR A 9 21.84 2.10 -11.93
C THR A 9 20.62 1.53 -12.65
N ALA A 10 20.27 0.28 -12.39
CA ALA A 10 19.08 -0.37 -12.96
C ALA A 10 17.79 0.39 -12.59
N ALA A 11 17.64 0.83 -11.33
CA ALA A 11 16.46 1.55 -10.87
C ALA A 11 16.28 2.93 -11.55
N LYS A 12 17.37 3.63 -11.86
CA LYS A 12 17.33 4.92 -12.57
C LYS A 12 17.11 4.76 -14.07
N SER A 13 17.76 3.76 -14.66
CA SER A 13 17.78 3.58 -16.10
C SER A 13 16.58 2.79 -16.64
N CYS A 14 16.03 1.84 -15.89
CA CYS A 14 14.98 0.93 -16.34
C CYS A 14 13.60 1.38 -15.84
N ILE A 15 12.91 2.23 -16.61
CA ILE A 15 11.58 2.74 -16.22
C ILE A 15 10.47 1.75 -16.62
N ARG A 16 10.74 0.88 -17.59
CA ARG A 16 9.78 -0.13 -18.06
C ARG A 16 9.54 -1.20 -17.00
N ARG A 17 8.26 -1.44 -16.70
CA ARG A 17 7.83 -2.49 -15.78
C ARG A 17 8.01 -3.88 -16.40
N HIS A 18 8.20 -4.86 -15.52
CA HIS A 18 8.27 -6.26 -15.89
C HIS A 18 6.95 -6.76 -16.47
N TYR A 19 6.99 -7.75 -17.38
CA TYR A 19 5.79 -8.32 -17.99
C TYR A 19 4.82 -8.92 -16.94
N ALA A 20 5.34 -9.36 -15.79
CA ALA A 20 4.52 -9.85 -14.68
C ALA A 20 3.52 -8.80 -14.16
N MET A 21 3.82 -7.51 -14.32
CA MET A 21 2.90 -6.43 -13.94
C MET A 21 1.65 -6.39 -14.83
N GLU A 22 1.71 -7.00 -16.02
CA GLU A 22 0.53 -7.19 -16.89
C GLU A 22 -0.53 -8.08 -16.22
N PHE A 23 -0.14 -8.99 -15.33
CA PHE A 23 -1.09 -9.83 -14.61
C PHE A 23 -2.00 -8.99 -13.71
N ALA A 24 -1.45 -7.96 -13.06
CA ALA A 24 -2.20 -7.06 -12.20
C ALA A 24 -3.03 -6.01 -12.98
N LYS A 25 -2.81 -5.82 -14.29
CA LYS A 25 -3.58 -4.86 -15.10
C LYS A 25 -5.06 -5.16 -15.19
N VAL A 26 -5.46 -6.44 -15.11
CA VAL A 26 -6.89 -6.80 -15.11
C VAL A 26 -7.63 -6.20 -13.92
N TRP A 27 -6.91 -5.93 -12.83
CA TRP A 27 -7.45 -5.34 -11.62
C TRP A 27 -7.15 -3.83 -11.50
N GLN A 28 -5.91 -3.40 -11.69
CA GLN A 28 -5.50 -2.01 -11.42
C GLN A 28 -5.33 -1.16 -12.69
N GLY A 29 -5.53 -1.74 -13.88
CA GLY A 29 -5.33 -1.07 -15.16
C GLY A 29 -3.96 -0.41 -15.30
N ASN A 30 -3.91 0.81 -15.84
CA ASN A 30 -2.66 1.58 -16.00
C ASN A 30 -2.46 2.56 -14.84
N SER A 31 -2.66 2.11 -13.60
CA SER A 31 -2.41 2.91 -12.40
C SER A 31 -0.94 3.30 -12.21
N VAL A 32 -0.64 4.16 -11.23
CA VAL A 32 0.73 4.57 -10.90
C VAL A 32 1.64 3.40 -10.45
N THR A 33 1.07 2.29 -9.98
CA THR A 33 1.81 1.09 -9.58
C THR A 33 2.19 0.23 -10.78
N ILE A 34 1.34 0.19 -11.82
CA ILE A 34 1.47 -0.71 -12.97
C ILE A 34 1.98 -0.02 -14.24
N ALA A 35 1.65 1.24 -14.45
CA ALA A 35 2.04 1.99 -15.64
C ALA A 35 3.57 2.12 -15.79
N SER A 36 4.00 2.33 -17.03
CA SER A 36 5.39 2.58 -17.42
C SER A 36 5.49 3.90 -18.21
N GLY A 37 6.71 4.43 -18.32
CA GLY A 37 7.03 5.55 -19.22
C GLY A 37 6.24 6.83 -18.92
N GLU A 38 5.76 7.49 -19.97
CA GLU A 38 5.08 8.80 -19.87
C GLU A 38 3.75 8.73 -19.11
N THR A 39 2.99 7.63 -19.23
CA THR A 39 1.75 7.44 -18.44
C THR A 39 2.05 7.45 -16.94
N TRP A 40 3.07 6.69 -16.54
CA TRP A 40 3.51 6.68 -15.14
C TRP A 40 3.99 8.05 -14.67
N LYS A 41 4.82 8.75 -15.47
CA LYS A 41 5.31 10.09 -15.12
C LYS A 41 4.15 11.07 -14.94
N ARG A 42 3.15 11.02 -15.83
CA ARG A 42 1.95 11.85 -15.77
C ARG A 42 1.17 11.58 -14.49
N HIS A 43 0.81 10.33 -14.21
CA HIS A 43 0.08 9.98 -12.99
C HIS A 43 0.89 10.35 -11.75
N ARG A 44 2.17 9.99 -11.68
CA ARG A 44 3.05 10.32 -10.54
C ARG A 44 3.05 11.83 -10.26
N LYS A 45 3.19 12.66 -11.30
CA LYS A 45 3.15 14.13 -11.16
C LYS A 45 1.83 14.63 -10.59
N LEU A 46 0.71 14.11 -11.09
CA LEU A 46 -0.64 14.52 -10.66
C LEU A 46 -0.96 14.07 -9.22
N LEU A 47 -0.46 12.90 -8.80
CA LEU A 47 -0.80 12.29 -7.52
C LEU A 47 0.11 12.71 -6.36
N ASN A 48 1.37 13.11 -6.63
CA ASN A 48 2.33 13.51 -5.60
C ASN A 48 1.80 14.54 -4.57
N PRO A 49 1.00 15.56 -4.93
CA PRO A 49 0.50 16.54 -3.96
C PRO A 49 -0.31 15.94 -2.79
N ALA A 50 -1.03 14.83 -3.02
CA ALA A 50 -1.79 14.14 -1.98
C ALA A 50 -0.93 13.46 -0.91
N PHE A 51 0.38 13.35 -1.13
CA PHE A 51 1.33 12.78 -0.16
C PHE A 51 2.43 13.78 0.21
N SER A 52 2.12 15.08 0.10
CA SER A 52 3.02 16.14 0.55
C SER A 52 3.15 16.16 2.07
N LEU A 53 4.27 16.68 2.58
CA LEU A 53 4.55 16.71 4.03
C LEU A 53 3.41 17.33 4.87
N PRO A 54 2.74 18.42 4.46
CA PRO A 54 1.58 18.93 5.21
C PRO A 54 0.42 17.93 5.31
N VAL A 55 0.15 17.17 4.25
CA VAL A 55 -0.90 16.13 4.27
C VAL A 55 -0.50 15.00 5.20
N ILE A 56 0.76 14.56 5.13
CA ILE A 56 1.29 13.51 6.03
C ILE A 56 1.21 13.94 7.49
N HIS A 57 1.57 15.18 7.83
CA HIS A 57 1.40 15.71 9.18
C HIS A 57 -0.07 15.75 9.61
N GLY A 58 -0.99 15.95 8.67
CA GLY A 58 -2.44 15.88 8.92
C GLY A 58 -2.92 14.47 9.30
N PHE A 59 -2.19 13.41 8.96
CA PHE A 59 -2.57 12.04 9.33
C PHE A 59 -2.29 11.67 10.79
N ILE A 60 -1.52 12.48 11.52
CA ILE A 60 -1.02 12.11 12.86
C ILE A 60 -2.15 11.85 13.86
N ASP A 61 -3.17 12.71 13.90
CA ASP A 61 -4.32 12.52 14.80
C ASP A 61 -5.08 11.23 14.46
N MET A 62 -5.20 10.92 13.16
CA MET A 62 -5.79 9.66 12.69
C MET A 62 -4.96 8.45 13.14
N PHE A 63 -3.64 8.50 13.00
CA PHE A 63 -2.76 7.42 13.44
C PHE A 63 -2.85 7.17 14.95
N ASN A 64 -2.92 8.23 15.77
CA ASN A 64 -3.13 8.09 17.21
C ASN A 64 -4.48 7.43 17.53
N SER A 65 -5.56 7.85 16.87
CA SER A 65 -6.89 7.26 17.04
C SER A 65 -6.92 5.77 16.66
N GLN A 66 -6.32 5.43 15.52
CA GLN A 66 -6.24 4.05 15.03
C GLN A 66 -5.35 3.18 15.91
N ALA A 67 -4.26 3.72 16.45
CA ALA A 67 -3.41 3.01 17.40
C ALA A 67 -4.15 2.69 18.71
N LYS A 68 -4.94 3.63 19.26
CA LYS A 68 -5.77 3.41 20.44
C LYS A 68 -6.83 2.32 20.19
N LYS A 69 -7.53 2.40 19.06
CA LYS A 69 -8.50 1.36 18.67
C LYS A 69 -7.85 -0.03 18.58
N LEU A 70 -6.66 -0.12 17.97
CA LEU A 70 -5.92 -1.38 17.89
C LEU A 70 -5.54 -1.92 19.28
N LEU A 71 -5.15 -1.04 20.21
CA LEU A 71 -4.86 -1.43 21.59
C LEU A 71 -6.11 -1.98 22.29
N ASP A 72 -7.27 -1.32 22.16
CA ASP A 72 -8.53 -1.80 22.73
C ASP A 72 -8.93 -3.19 22.19
N GLU A 73 -8.63 -3.48 20.92
CA GLU A 73 -8.92 -4.77 20.28
C GLU A 73 -7.95 -5.89 20.72
N ILE A 74 -6.70 -5.54 21.05
CA ILE A 74 -5.65 -6.49 21.43
C ILE A 74 -5.58 -6.71 22.95
N GLU A 75 -5.93 -5.70 23.76
CA GLU A 75 -5.91 -5.76 25.24
C GLU A 75 -6.62 -7.00 25.82
N PRO A 76 -7.77 -7.46 25.28
CA PRO A 76 -8.42 -8.67 25.75
C PRO A 76 -7.57 -9.94 25.66
N HIS A 77 -6.47 -9.97 24.91
CA HIS A 77 -5.57 -11.13 24.79
C HIS A 77 -4.44 -11.14 25.81
N VAL A 78 -4.24 -10.06 26.58
CA VAL A 78 -3.17 -9.97 27.58
C VAL A 78 -3.31 -11.09 28.61
N GLY A 79 -2.24 -11.85 28.81
CA GLY A 79 -2.20 -12.97 29.76
C GLY A 79 -2.96 -14.23 29.34
N LYS A 80 -3.55 -14.28 28.15
CA LYS A 80 -4.33 -15.44 27.65
C LYS A 80 -3.53 -16.41 26.77
N GLY A 81 -2.23 -16.18 26.63
CA GLY A 81 -1.32 -16.99 25.82
C GLY A 81 -1.10 -16.41 24.41
N PRO A 82 -0.43 -17.17 23.52
CA PRO A 82 -0.15 -16.73 22.16
C PRO A 82 -1.43 -16.57 21.33
N PHE A 83 -1.48 -15.52 20.52
CA PHE A 83 -2.52 -15.28 19.53
C PHE A 83 -1.90 -14.70 18.24
N ASP A 84 -2.66 -14.71 17.15
CA ASP A 84 -2.21 -14.14 15.88
C ASP A 84 -2.60 -12.64 15.80
N HIS A 85 -1.60 -11.77 15.91
CA HIS A 85 -1.76 -10.31 15.83
C HIS A 85 -1.92 -9.79 14.39
N SER A 86 -1.60 -10.59 13.37
CA SER A 86 -1.58 -10.13 11.97
C SER A 86 -2.97 -9.72 11.47
N THR A 87 -4.01 -10.44 11.91
CA THR A 87 -5.41 -10.15 11.52
C THR A 87 -5.83 -8.75 12.00
N TYR A 88 -5.48 -8.39 13.23
CA TYR A 88 -5.76 -7.06 13.79
C TYR A 88 -5.00 -5.96 13.05
N LEU A 89 -3.72 -6.19 12.74
CA LEU A 89 -2.90 -5.23 12.00
C LEU A 89 -3.39 -5.01 10.56
N VAL A 90 -3.84 -6.06 9.88
CA VAL A 90 -4.42 -5.96 8.53
C VAL A 90 -5.69 -5.12 8.55
N THR A 91 -6.62 -5.42 9.46
CA THR A 91 -7.87 -4.67 9.61
C THR A 91 -7.59 -3.21 9.96
N ASN A 92 -6.79 -2.95 11.00
CA ASN A 92 -6.45 -1.59 11.43
C ASN A 92 -5.74 -0.79 10.33
N SER A 93 -4.81 -1.39 9.59
CA SER A 93 -4.14 -0.72 8.47
C SER A 93 -5.11 -0.38 7.33
N PHE A 94 -6.08 -1.27 7.05
CA PHE A 94 -7.12 -1.03 6.04
C PHE A 94 -8.05 0.11 6.45
N GLU A 95 -8.47 0.14 7.71
CA GLU A 95 -9.31 1.21 8.24
C GLU A 95 -8.57 2.56 8.27
N THR A 96 -7.31 2.55 8.69
CA THR A 96 -6.42 3.72 8.67
C THR A 96 -6.28 4.28 7.26
N LEU A 97 -6.12 3.40 6.25
CA LEU A 97 -6.05 3.78 4.85
C LEU A 97 -7.38 4.41 4.37
N CYS A 98 -8.51 3.77 4.67
CA CYS A 98 -9.84 4.27 4.31
C CYS A 98 -10.08 5.68 4.88
N ALA A 99 -9.82 5.85 6.18
CA ALA A 99 -10.07 7.11 6.86
C ALA A 99 -9.09 8.21 6.42
N GLY A 100 -7.79 7.90 6.33
CA GLY A 100 -6.76 8.89 6.02
C GLY A 100 -6.65 9.23 4.54
N THR A 101 -6.70 8.23 3.66
CA THR A 101 -6.42 8.41 2.23
C THR A 101 -7.69 8.61 1.42
N PHE A 102 -8.77 7.91 1.77
CA PHE A 102 -10.04 8.03 1.05
C PHE A 102 -11.04 8.97 1.73
N GLY A 103 -10.82 9.33 3.00
CA GLY A 103 -11.73 10.16 3.77
C GLY A 103 -13.09 9.47 3.97
N ILE A 104 -13.08 8.15 4.13
CA ILE A 104 -14.28 7.32 4.34
C ILE A 104 -14.10 6.47 5.59
N ASP A 105 -15.19 6.20 6.30
CA ASP A 105 -15.19 5.18 7.33
C ASP A 105 -15.18 3.79 6.66
N ALA A 106 -14.24 2.93 7.02
CA ALA A 106 -14.17 1.56 6.52
C ALA A 106 -15.43 0.76 6.88
N ILE A 107 -16.13 1.10 7.97
CA ILE A 107 -17.43 0.51 8.32
C ILE A 107 -18.48 0.80 7.25
N SER A 108 -18.35 1.93 6.52
CA SER A 108 -19.22 2.26 5.39
C SER A 108 -18.97 1.35 4.18
N LEU A 109 -17.85 0.63 4.13
CA LEU A 109 -17.59 -0.41 3.15
C LEU A 109 -18.26 -1.71 3.58
N LYS A 110 -19.47 -1.93 3.06
CA LYS A 110 -20.13 -3.23 3.13
C LYS A 110 -19.15 -4.30 2.63
N GLN A 111 -18.99 -5.36 3.42
CA GLN A 111 -18.17 -6.54 3.06
C GLN A 111 -16.65 -6.26 2.96
N HIS A 112 -16.08 -5.34 3.75
CA HIS A 112 -14.63 -5.11 3.74
C HIS A 112 -13.80 -6.39 3.99
N GLU A 113 -14.26 -7.30 4.86
CA GLU A 113 -13.62 -8.62 5.05
C GLU A 113 -13.56 -9.43 3.73
N GLN A 114 -14.63 -9.40 2.94
CA GLN A 114 -14.66 -10.09 1.65
C GLN A 114 -13.77 -9.42 0.62
N TYR A 115 -13.59 -8.09 0.70
CA TYR A 115 -12.61 -7.36 -0.10
C TYR A 115 -11.20 -7.84 0.21
N LEU A 116 -10.81 -7.83 1.49
CA LEU A 116 -9.49 -8.26 1.95
C LEU A 116 -9.18 -9.69 1.50
N GLN A 117 -10.15 -10.60 1.70
CA GLN A 117 -10.03 -11.99 1.26
C GLN A 117 -9.90 -12.12 -0.26
N SER A 118 -10.70 -11.37 -1.03
CA SER A 118 -10.67 -11.42 -2.49
C SER A 118 -9.34 -10.87 -3.05
N ALA A 119 -8.81 -9.81 -2.43
CA ALA A 119 -7.52 -9.23 -2.79
C ALA A 119 -6.38 -10.23 -2.52
N TYR A 120 -6.37 -10.84 -1.33
CA TYR A 120 -5.40 -11.87 -0.96
C TYR A 120 -5.42 -13.07 -1.93
N GLU A 121 -6.60 -13.60 -2.26
CA GLU A 121 -6.73 -14.69 -3.22
C GLU A 121 -6.25 -14.31 -4.61
N LEU A 122 -6.57 -13.10 -5.08
CA LEU A 122 -6.13 -12.62 -6.39
C LEU A 122 -4.61 -12.45 -6.46
N ILE A 123 -4.00 -11.89 -5.41
CA ILE A 123 -2.54 -11.74 -5.31
C ILE A 123 -1.86 -13.11 -5.33
N ASN A 124 -2.42 -14.11 -4.64
CA ASN A 124 -1.88 -15.48 -4.69
C ASN A 124 -2.04 -16.11 -6.07
N LEU A 125 -3.11 -15.84 -6.81
CA LEU A 125 -3.23 -16.26 -8.22
C LEU A 125 -2.15 -15.60 -9.09
N PHE A 126 -1.84 -14.33 -8.89
CA PHE A 126 -0.77 -13.64 -9.62
C PHE A 126 0.62 -14.20 -9.26
N LYS A 127 0.87 -14.52 -7.99
CA LYS A 127 2.09 -15.22 -7.55
C LYS A 127 2.20 -16.59 -8.22
N ASP A 128 1.12 -17.37 -8.23
CA ASP A 128 1.08 -18.66 -8.90
C ASP A 128 1.38 -18.53 -10.40
N LYS A 129 0.78 -17.54 -11.07
CA LYS A 129 1.03 -17.26 -12.49
C LYS A 129 2.47 -16.84 -12.75
N LEU A 130 3.10 -16.11 -11.82
CA LEU A 130 4.50 -15.71 -11.91
C LEU A 130 5.45 -16.93 -11.83
N PHE A 131 5.26 -17.82 -10.85
CA PHE A 131 6.19 -18.92 -10.61
C PHE A 131 5.88 -20.20 -11.41
N LYS A 132 4.62 -20.43 -11.79
CA LYS A 132 4.19 -21.59 -12.59
C LYS A 132 4.08 -21.18 -14.05
N VAL A 133 5.19 -21.25 -14.79
CA VAL A 133 5.29 -20.75 -16.18
C VAL A 133 4.20 -21.31 -17.11
N TRP A 134 3.74 -22.55 -16.91
CA TRP A 134 2.63 -23.12 -17.71
C TRP A 134 1.29 -22.40 -17.50
N LEU A 135 1.06 -21.73 -16.37
CA LEU A 135 -0.11 -20.88 -16.12
C LEU A 135 -0.04 -19.54 -16.86
N GLN A 136 1.10 -19.17 -17.44
CA GLN A 136 1.23 -17.96 -18.27
C GLN A 136 0.70 -18.18 -19.69
N ILE A 137 0.48 -19.44 -20.09
CA ILE A 137 -0.14 -19.78 -21.37
C ILE A 137 -1.67 -19.64 -21.22
N ASP A 138 -2.24 -18.63 -21.86
CA ASP A 138 -3.67 -18.28 -21.74
C ASP A 138 -4.64 -19.46 -21.95
N PHE A 139 -4.32 -20.34 -22.89
CA PHE A 139 -5.12 -21.54 -23.16
C PHE A 139 -5.16 -22.47 -21.93
N ILE A 140 -3.99 -22.79 -21.37
CA ILE A 140 -3.88 -23.64 -20.16
C ILE A 140 -4.55 -22.96 -18.98
N TYR A 141 -4.30 -21.66 -18.79
CA TYR A 141 -4.89 -20.88 -17.70
C TYR A 141 -6.42 -20.89 -17.73
N LYS A 142 -7.02 -20.77 -18.92
CA LYS A 142 -8.48 -20.88 -19.10
C LYS A 142 -9.00 -22.28 -18.83
N LEU A 143 -8.31 -23.33 -19.30
CA LEU A 143 -8.71 -24.73 -19.08
C LEU A 143 -8.71 -25.14 -17.60
N THR A 144 -7.83 -24.55 -16.79
CA THR A 144 -7.78 -24.83 -15.35
C THR A 144 -8.97 -24.27 -14.56
N GLY A 145 -9.79 -23.39 -15.16
CA GLY A 145 -10.84 -22.64 -14.47
C GLY A 145 -10.31 -21.44 -13.65
N LEU A 146 -8.99 -21.27 -13.52
CA LEU A 146 -8.39 -20.17 -12.77
C LEU A 146 -8.72 -18.79 -13.36
N LYS A 147 -8.80 -18.68 -14.70
CA LYS A 147 -9.23 -17.43 -15.35
C LYS A 147 -10.63 -16.99 -14.90
N LYS A 148 -11.57 -17.94 -14.78
CA LYS A 148 -12.94 -17.66 -14.32
C LYS A 148 -12.93 -17.21 -12.86
N LYS A 149 -12.11 -17.84 -12.01
CA LYS A 149 -11.91 -17.41 -10.62
C LYS A 149 -11.33 -16.00 -10.55
N GLU A 150 -10.31 -15.70 -11.36
CA GLU A 150 -9.70 -14.37 -11.48
C GLU A 150 -10.74 -13.31 -11.85
N ASP A 151 -11.56 -13.55 -12.89
CA ASP A 151 -12.61 -12.61 -13.31
C ASP A 151 -13.63 -12.35 -12.18
N GLN A 152 -14.06 -13.40 -11.48
CA GLN A 152 -14.99 -13.26 -10.35
C GLN A 152 -14.40 -12.46 -9.18
N LEU A 153 -13.11 -12.63 -8.89
CA LEU A 153 -12.41 -11.87 -7.85
C LEU A 153 -12.27 -10.40 -8.26
N VAL A 154 -11.85 -10.15 -9.50
CA VAL A 154 -11.71 -8.80 -10.06
C VAL A 154 -13.05 -8.06 -10.05
N GLU A 155 -14.16 -8.70 -10.43
CA GLU A 155 -15.49 -8.10 -10.37
C GLU A 155 -15.89 -7.67 -8.95
N LYS A 156 -15.59 -8.49 -7.94
CA LYS A 156 -15.83 -8.15 -6.53
C LYS A 156 -14.96 -6.98 -6.06
N LEU A 157 -13.68 -6.95 -6.43
CA LEU A 157 -12.78 -5.86 -6.06
C LEU A 157 -13.19 -4.53 -6.72
N HIS A 158 -13.62 -4.60 -7.99
CA HIS A 158 -14.19 -3.46 -8.70
C HIS A 158 -15.50 -2.96 -8.08
N SER A 159 -16.37 -3.84 -7.58
CA SER A 159 -17.64 -3.42 -6.97
C SER A 159 -17.42 -2.63 -5.68
N VAL A 160 -16.43 -3.01 -4.88
CA VAL A 160 -16.03 -2.28 -3.67
C VAL A 160 -15.45 -0.91 -4.04
N THR A 161 -14.54 -0.86 -5.02
CA THR A 161 -13.98 0.41 -5.51
C THR A 161 -15.07 1.35 -6.04
N LYS A 162 -16.03 0.82 -6.80
CA LYS A 162 -17.19 1.61 -7.25
C LYS A 162 -18.02 2.14 -6.07
N SER A 163 -18.20 1.33 -5.03
CA SER A 163 -18.94 1.74 -3.83
C SER A 163 -18.22 2.86 -3.08
N VAL A 164 -16.88 2.79 -2.95
CA VAL A 164 -16.03 3.86 -2.41
C VAL A 164 -16.25 5.17 -3.16
N LEU A 165 -16.15 5.12 -4.49
CA LEU A 165 -16.31 6.29 -5.36
C LEU A 165 -17.72 6.88 -5.28
N GLN A 166 -18.75 6.04 -5.29
CA GLN A 166 -20.15 6.46 -5.18
C GLN A 166 -20.41 7.13 -3.84
N TRP A 167 -19.99 6.51 -2.74
CA TRP A 167 -20.15 7.09 -1.40
C TRP A 167 -19.48 8.45 -1.31
N LYS A 168 -18.25 8.57 -1.84
CA LYS A 168 -17.51 9.82 -1.78
C LYS A 168 -18.16 10.92 -2.61
N ASN A 169 -18.66 10.62 -3.80
CA ASN A 169 -19.40 11.59 -4.61
C ASN A 169 -20.64 12.11 -3.88
N ILE A 170 -21.43 11.21 -3.26
CA ILE A 170 -22.60 11.58 -2.46
C ILE A 170 -22.19 12.45 -1.26
N ALA A 171 -21.11 12.07 -0.56
CA ALA A 171 -20.60 12.84 0.57
C ALA A 171 -20.18 14.25 0.15
N ARG A 172 -19.52 14.41 -1.01
CA ARG A 172 -19.13 15.72 -1.54
C ARG A 172 -20.33 16.59 -1.93
N GLU A 173 -21.36 16.01 -2.55
CA GLU A 173 -22.60 16.72 -2.85
C GLU A 173 -23.27 17.25 -1.57
N ASN A 174 -23.23 16.47 -0.49
CA ASN A 174 -23.77 16.87 0.81
C ASN A 174 -22.86 17.84 1.58
N GLU A 175 -21.54 17.76 1.46
CA GLU A 175 -20.58 18.70 2.09
C GLU A 175 -20.64 20.10 1.46
N VAL A 176 -20.96 20.22 0.17
CA VAL A 176 -21.25 21.54 -0.45
C VAL A 176 -22.42 22.24 0.26
N THR A 177 -23.33 21.49 0.88
CA THR A 177 -24.41 22.03 1.73
C THR A 177 -24.06 22.18 3.21
N THR A 178 -23.01 21.51 3.71
CA THR A 178 -22.57 21.57 5.11
C THR A 178 -21.04 21.56 5.18
N ASN A 179 -20.41 22.72 5.44
CA ASN A 179 -18.95 22.89 5.59
C ASN A 179 -18.35 21.99 6.69
N THR A 180 -18.07 20.71 6.39
CA THR A 180 -17.69 19.74 7.43
C THR A 180 -16.78 18.61 6.95
N SER A 181 -15.76 18.89 6.13
CA SER A 181 -14.61 17.98 6.11
C SER A 181 -13.76 18.27 7.36
N GLY A 182 -14.01 17.57 8.46
CA GLY A 182 -13.29 17.74 9.75
C GLY A 182 -11.80 17.42 9.70
N LEU A 183 -11.22 17.22 8.52
CA LEU A 183 -9.81 16.96 8.25
C LEU A 183 -9.10 18.29 7.92
N ASN A 184 -7.90 18.47 8.46
CA ASN A 184 -7.04 19.62 8.17
C ASN A 184 -6.20 19.46 6.87
N TYR A 185 -6.47 18.41 6.10
CA TYR A 185 -5.84 18.10 4.83
C TYR A 185 -6.87 17.59 3.82
N LYS A 186 -6.49 17.57 2.55
CA LYS A 186 -7.31 17.01 1.47
C LYS A 186 -6.95 15.54 1.23
N PRO A 187 -7.88 14.60 1.41
CA PRO A 187 -7.67 13.19 1.09
C PRO A 187 -7.28 12.96 -0.37
N PHE A 188 -6.58 11.86 -0.63
CA PHE A 188 -6.17 11.44 -1.97
C PHE A 188 -7.36 11.27 -2.92
N LEU A 189 -8.47 10.70 -2.43
CA LEU A 189 -9.67 10.51 -3.25
C LEU A 189 -10.29 11.83 -3.70
N ASP A 190 -10.29 12.84 -2.83
CA ASP A 190 -10.76 14.18 -3.17
C ASP A 190 -9.87 14.83 -4.23
N LEU A 191 -8.55 14.62 -4.16
CA LEU A 191 -7.64 15.06 -5.21
C LEU A 191 -7.96 14.38 -6.56
N LEU A 192 -8.18 13.06 -6.57
CA LEU A 192 -8.51 12.33 -7.79
C LEU A 192 -9.78 12.85 -8.45
N LEU A 193 -10.83 13.08 -7.65
CA LEU A 193 -12.11 13.58 -8.14
C LEU A 193 -11.99 15.00 -8.70
N ASP A 194 -11.19 15.87 -8.08
CA ASP A 194 -10.94 17.22 -8.61
C ASP A 194 -10.15 17.19 -9.92
N LEU A 195 -9.11 16.36 -10.00
CA LEU A 195 -8.39 16.15 -11.25
C LEU A 195 -9.28 15.59 -12.36
N SER A 196 -10.30 14.80 -12.00
CA SER A 196 -11.29 14.33 -12.96
C SER A 196 -12.23 15.43 -13.42
N ALA A 197 -12.68 16.29 -12.50
CA ALA A 197 -13.52 17.45 -12.81
C ALA A 197 -12.81 18.45 -13.73
N ASP A 198 -11.49 18.62 -13.54
CA ASP A 198 -10.62 19.45 -14.38
C ASP A 198 -10.25 18.80 -15.72
N GLY A 199 -10.69 17.56 -15.97
CA GLY A 199 -10.37 16.79 -17.18
C GLY A 199 -8.92 16.28 -17.25
N ALA A 200 -8.14 16.41 -16.18
CA ALA A 200 -6.76 15.92 -16.10
C ALA A 200 -6.69 14.39 -15.95
N LEU A 201 -7.71 13.77 -15.34
CA LEU A 201 -7.91 12.33 -15.27
C LEU A 201 -9.27 11.94 -15.85
N THR A 202 -9.33 10.77 -16.48
CA THR A 202 -10.61 10.15 -16.87
C THR A 202 -11.22 9.39 -15.69
N GLU A 203 -12.53 9.13 -15.71
CA GLU A 203 -13.19 8.29 -14.69
C GLU A 203 -12.54 6.90 -14.56
N LYS A 204 -12.12 6.33 -15.70
CA LYS A 204 -11.38 5.07 -15.73
C LYS A 204 -10.07 5.18 -14.96
N GLU A 205 -9.32 6.25 -15.16
CA GLU A 205 -8.06 6.48 -14.45
C GLU A 205 -8.29 6.73 -12.95
N VAL A 206 -9.33 7.46 -12.57
CA VAL A 206 -9.70 7.63 -11.15
C VAL A 206 -9.94 6.29 -10.48
N ARG A 207 -10.69 5.38 -11.13
CA ARG A 207 -10.92 4.02 -10.62
C ARG A 207 -9.62 3.25 -10.50
N GLU A 208 -8.79 3.24 -11.55
CA GLU A 208 -7.50 2.53 -11.57
C GLU A 208 -6.54 3.03 -10.48
N GLN A 209 -6.48 4.35 -10.23
CA GLN A 209 -5.66 4.90 -9.14
C GLN A 209 -6.24 4.55 -7.76
N THR A 210 -7.57 4.61 -7.61
CA THR A 210 -8.25 4.20 -6.38
C THR A 210 -7.95 2.74 -6.06
N GLU A 211 -8.06 1.83 -7.03
CA GLU A 211 -7.73 0.41 -6.90
C GLU A 211 -6.28 0.20 -6.45
N ALA A 212 -5.34 0.87 -7.12
CA ALA A 212 -3.92 0.73 -6.81
C ALA A 212 -3.56 1.18 -5.39
N ILE A 213 -4.06 2.35 -4.96
CA ILE A 213 -3.78 2.87 -3.61
C ILE A 213 -4.50 2.06 -2.54
N LEU A 214 -5.75 1.63 -2.81
CA LEU A 214 -6.53 0.83 -1.88
C LEU A 214 -5.82 -0.49 -1.58
N THR A 215 -5.20 -1.14 -2.57
CA THR A 215 -4.44 -2.38 -2.33
C THR A 215 -3.08 -2.13 -1.68
N THR A 216 -2.30 -1.19 -2.22
CA THR A 216 -0.89 -1.05 -1.84
C THR A 216 -0.71 -0.40 -0.47
N GLY A 217 -1.67 0.41 -0.02
CA GLY A 217 -1.54 1.21 1.19
C GLY A 217 -1.65 0.43 2.51
N TYR A 218 -2.50 -0.60 2.58
CA TYR A 218 -2.70 -1.33 3.84
C TYR A 218 -1.85 -2.59 3.95
N GLU A 219 -1.76 -3.42 2.88
CA GLU A 219 -1.08 -4.72 2.97
C GLU A 219 0.41 -4.57 3.26
N THR A 220 1.05 -3.57 2.67
CA THR A 220 2.50 -3.37 2.86
C THR A 220 2.80 -2.96 4.30
N THR A 221 2.01 -2.04 4.84
CA THR A 221 2.13 -1.53 6.20
C THR A 221 1.79 -2.61 7.24
N SER A 222 0.69 -3.35 7.06
CA SER A 222 0.27 -4.39 8.01
C SER A 222 1.28 -5.54 8.09
N ASN A 223 1.85 -5.97 6.96
CA ASN A 223 2.89 -6.98 6.92
C ASN A 223 4.17 -6.48 7.61
N GLN A 224 4.56 -5.22 7.37
CA GLN A 224 5.74 -4.66 8.02
C GLN A 224 5.56 -4.55 9.53
N LEU A 225 4.39 -4.10 10.00
CA LEU A 225 4.07 -4.07 11.43
C LEU A 225 4.05 -5.48 12.02
N THR A 226 3.54 -6.47 11.29
CA THR A 226 3.53 -7.87 11.73
C THR A 226 4.96 -8.36 11.97
N PHE A 227 5.87 -8.14 11.02
CA PHE A 227 7.29 -8.50 11.15
C PHE A 227 7.99 -7.72 12.25
N LEU A 228 7.72 -6.41 12.38
CA LEU A 228 8.27 -5.59 13.46
C LEU A 228 7.89 -6.14 14.83
N MET A 229 6.61 -6.45 15.06
CA MET A 229 6.13 -7.01 16.33
C MET A 229 6.75 -8.39 16.62
N MET A 230 6.89 -9.24 15.60
CA MET A 230 7.59 -10.52 15.74
C MET A 230 9.07 -10.34 16.14
N LEU A 231 9.78 -9.40 15.50
CA LEU A 231 11.18 -9.13 15.78
C LEU A 231 11.36 -8.53 17.18
N LEU A 232 10.46 -7.64 17.63
CA LEU A 232 10.46 -7.10 18.99
C LEU A 232 10.25 -8.20 20.03
N GLY A 233 9.25 -9.08 19.82
CA GLY A 233 9.01 -10.22 20.72
C GLY A 233 10.18 -11.21 20.79
N ALA A 234 10.98 -11.32 19.72
CA ALA A 234 12.19 -12.14 19.69
C ALA A 234 13.42 -11.45 20.30
N HIS A 235 13.40 -10.13 20.50
CA HIS A 235 14.54 -9.34 21.02
C HIS A 235 14.11 -8.43 22.17
N PRO A 236 13.85 -8.96 23.38
CA PRO A 236 13.33 -8.19 24.51
C PRO A 236 14.21 -6.98 24.89
N GLN A 237 15.53 -7.09 24.76
CA GLN A 237 16.46 -5.99 25.01
C GLN A 237 16.28 -4.81 24.03
N VAL A 238 15.87 -5.09 22.79
CA VAL A 238 15.57 -4.05 21.80
C VAL A 238 14.22 -3.42 22.11
N GLN A 239 13.23 -4.23 22.46
CA GLN A 239 11.92 -3.77 22.88
C GLN A 239 12.00 -2.84 24.11
N GLU A 240 12.74 -3.23 25.14
CA GLU A 240 12.90 -2.41 26.36
C GLU A 240 13.53 -1.05 26.03
N LYS A 241 14.62 -1.05 25.27
CA LYS A 241 15.29 0.20 24.87
C LYS A 241 14.41 1.09 23.98
N LEU A 242 13.58 0.50 23.11
CA LEU A 242 12.58 1.23 22.34
C LEU A 242 11.52 1.84 23.24
N TYR A 243 11.03 1.09 24.24
CA TYR A 243 10.08 1.58 25.22
C TYR A 243 10.66 2.74 26.06
N GLU A 244 11.91 2.63 26.52
CA GLU A 244 12.61 3.71 27.23
C GLU A 244 12.66 5.01 26.42
N GLU A 245 12.96 4.94 25.12
CA GLU A 245 12.93 6.11 24.24
C GLU A 245 11.51 6.69 24.13
N LEU A 246 10.51 5.83 23.90
CA LEU A 246 9.12 6.27 23.78
C LEU A 246 8.66 6.99 25.05
N VAL A 247 8.95 6.44 26.23
CA VAL A 247 8.61 7.08 27.51
C VAL A 247 9.38 8.38 27.72
N ALA A 248 10.65 8.45 27.35
CA ALA A 248 11.45 9.67 27.49
C ALA A 248 10.94 10.81 26.59
N VAL A 249 10.48 10.50 25.37
CA VAL A 249 10.03 11.49 24.39
C VAL A 249 8.54 11.85 24.57
N LEU A 250 7.70 10.85 24.80
CA LEU A 250 6.25 10.99 24.84
C LEU A 250 5.71 11.10 26.27
N GLY A 251 6.40 10.59 27.28
CA GLY A 251 5.84 10.39 28.61
C GLY A 251 4.93 9.17 28.64
N SER A 252 3.96 9.14 29.56
CA SER A 252 3.17 7.94 29.82
C SER A 252 1.87 7.80 29.03
N ASP A 253 1.22 8.91 28.64
CA ASP A 253 -0.17 8.85 28.16
C ASP A 253 -0.59 10.05 27.30
N ARG A 254 0.25 10.45 26.33
CA ARG A 254 -0.12 11.51 25.37
C ARG A 254 0.00 11.02 23.94
N ASP A 255 -0.76 11.66 23.07
CA ASP A 255 -0.70 11.44 21.63
C ASP A 255 0.64 11.87 21.03
N VAL A 256 1.08 11.14 20.01
CA VAL A 256 2.29 11.45 19.24
C VAL A 256 2.02 12.72 18.44
N GLY A 257 2.89 13.72 18.57
CA GLY A 257 2.86 14.92 17.76
C GLY A 257 3.85 14.89 16.61
N LYS A 258 3.66 15.75 15.61
CA LYS A 258 4.58 15.87 14.44
C LYS A 258 6.03 16.14 14.85
N ASP A 259 6.22 16.96 15.87
CA ASP A 259 7.56 17.39 16.32
C ASP A 259 8.27 16.29 17.12
N ASP A 260 7.56 15.24 17.54
CA ASP A 260 8.13 14.10 18.25
C ASP A 260 8.80 13.11 17.30
N LEU A 261 8.32 12.98 16.07
CA LEU A 261 8.85 12.03 15.07
C LEU A 261 10.36 12.19 14.87
N ASN A 262 10.86 13.43 14.91
CA ASN A 262 12.29 13.73 14.76
C ASN A 262 13.13 13.33 16.00
N LYS A 263 12.50 13.11 17.15
CA LYS A 263 13.15 12.71 18.40
C LYS A 263 13.21 11.19 18.58
N LEU A 264 12.36 10.45 17.86
CA LEU A 264 12.24 8.98 17.91
C LEU A 264 13.32 8.28 17.07
N VAL A 265 14.59 8.58 17.37
CA VAL A 265 15.75 8.16 16.57
C VAL A 265 15.95 6.65 16.61
N TYR A 266 15.86 6.04 17.79
CA TYR A 266 16.03 4.61 17.99
C TYR A 266 14.82 3.82 17.47
N THR A 267 13.61 4.32 17.69
CA THR A 267 12.38 3.77 17.12
C THR A 267 12.48 3.70 15.59
N ASN A 268 12.93 4.79 14.94
CA ASN A 268 13.18 4.80 13.51
C ASN A 268 14.27 3.78 13.11
N ALA A 269 15.36 3.67 13.88
CA ALA A 269 16.40 2.67 13.61
C ALA A 269 15.87 1.23 13.69
N VAL A 270 15.01 0.91 14.66
CA VAL A 270 14.37 -0.40 14.80
C VAL A 270 13.44 -0.69 13.63
N ILE A 271 12.63 0.29 13.20
CA ILE A 271 11.77 0.16 12.01
C ILE A 271 12.63 -0.11 10.78
N MET A 272 13.71 0.66 10.57
CA MET A 272 14.62 0.48 9.43
C MET A 272 15.32 -0.88 9.46
N GLU A 273 15.74 -1.36 10.62
CA GLU A 273 16.34 -2.68 10.76
C GLU A 273 15.32 -3.80 10.48
N SER A 274 14.07 -3.64 10.90
CA SER A 274 12.99 -4.58 10.56
C SER A 274 12.77 -4.66 9.05
N LEU A 275 12.81 -3.53 8.34
CA LEU A 275 12.72 -3.46 6.88
C LEU A 275 13.93 -4.07 6.19
N ARG A 276 15.13 -3.97 6.80
CA ARG A 276 16.37 -4.56 6.27
C ARG A 276 16.37 -6.07 6.37
N VAL A 277 15.91 -6.62 7.51
CA VAL A 277 15.95 -8.07 7.79
C VAL A 277 14.76 -8.78 7.17
N LEU A 278 13.55 -8.21 7.29
CA LEU A 278 12.31 -8.76 6.76
C LEU A 278 11.59 -7.71 5.88
N PRO A 279 12.10 -7.48 4.65
CA PRO A 279 11.47 -6.55 3.74
C PRO A 279 10.11 -7.09 3.27
N THR A 280 9.07 -6.25 3.37
CA THR A 280 7.73 -6.63 2.90
C THR A 280 7.68 -6.90 1.39
N ILE A 281 8.49 -6.20 0.60
CA ILE A 281 8.67 -6.43 -0.84
C ILE A 281 10.13 -6.87 -1.06
N PRO A 282 10.42 -8.18 -1.17
CA PRO A 282 11.78 -8.69 -1.22
C PRO A 282 12.44 -8.56 -2.61
N MET A 283 11.66 -8.27 -3.65
CA MET A 283 12.15 -8.23 -5.04
C MET A 283 11.39 -7.20 -5.86
N ILE A 284 12.11 -6.50 -6.74
CA ILE A 284 11.56 -5.50 -7.64
C ILE A 284 11.84 -5.91 -9.10
N LEU A 285 10.78 -6.20 -9.84
CA LEU A 285 10.92 -6.63 -11.24
C LEU A 285 10.97 -5.42 -12.19
N ARG A 286 11.90 -5.44 -13.15
CA ARG A 286 12.08 -4.39 -14.19
C ARG A 286 12.37 -5.00 -15.55
N CYS A 287 12.21 -4.22 -16.61
CA CYS A 287 12.83 -4.53 -17.90
C CYS A 287 13.61 -3.32 -18.42
N VAL A 288 14.72 -3.62 -19.06
CA VAL A 288 15.66 -2.67 -19.64
C VAL A 288 15.04 -2.06 -20.89
N ASP A 289 14.85 -0.74 -20.90
CA ASP A 289 14.27 0.05 -22.00
C ASP A 289 15.33 0.68 -22.93
N GLN A 290 16.58 0.69 -22.50
CA GLN A 290 17.77 1.15 -23.22
C GLN A 290 18.98 0.33 -22.79
N ASP A 291 20.05 0.23 -23.59
CA ASP A 291 21.23 -0.54 -23.17
C ASP A 291 21.79 -0.04 -21.83
N VAL A 292 22.05 -0.95 -20.89
CA VAL A 292 22.53 -0.63 -19.54
C VAL A 292 23.85 -1.35 -19.29
N LYS A 293 24.87 -0.56 -18.97
CA LYS A 293 26.15 -1.06 -18.46
C LYS A 293 26.11 -1.06 -16.94
N LEU A 294 26.15 -2.25 -16.36
CA LEU A 294 26.42 -2.47 -14.95
C LEU A 294 27.92 -2.72 -14.75
N SER A 295 28.36 -2.86 -13.50
CA SER A 295 29.78 -2.99 -13.13
C SER A 295 30.50 -4.09 -13.92
N ASN A 296 29.89 -5.28 -13.99
CA ASN A 296 30.46 -6.45 -14.65
C ASN A 296 29.66 -6.94 -15.87
N TYR A 297 28.53 -6.31 -16.17
CA TYR A 297 27.57 -6.82 -17.17
C TYR A 297 27.09 -5.72 -18.09
N PHE A 298 26.76 -6.09 -19.32
CA PHE A 298 26.12 -5.20 -20.28
C PHE A 298 24.80 -5.84 -20.73
N PHE A 299 23.69 -5.18 -20.41
CA PHE A 299 22.36 -5.61 -20.79
C PHE A 299 21.89 -4.83 -22.00
N LEU A 300 21.53 -5.54 -23.06
CA LEU A 300 20.86 -4.96 -24.22
C LEU A 300 19.41 -4.60 -23.87
N LYS A 301 18.90 -3.61 -24.60
CA LYS A 301 17.50 -3.22 -24.58
C LYS A 301 16.57 -4.43 -24.72
N ASN A 302 15.45 -4.40 -23.99
CA ASN A 302 14.38 -5.41 -23.89
C ASN A 302 14.71 -6.68 -23.07
N ILE A 303 15.83 -6.72 -22.36
CA ILE A 303 16.08 -7.77 -21.37
C ILE A 303 15.33 -7.43 -20.07
N CYS A 304 14.71 -8.42 -19.44
CA CYS A 304 14.05 -8.26 -18.15
C CYS A 304 15.02 -8.61 -17.00
N LEU A 305 14.98 -7.80 -15.94
CA LEU A 305 15.85 -7.87 -14.78
C LEU A 305 15.00 -8.13 -13.54
N ASP A 306 15.42 -9.13 -12.77
CA ASP A 306 14.96 -9.31 -11.41
C ASP A 306 15.95 -8.55 -10.53
N ALA A 307 15.52 -7.38 -10.01
CA ALA A 307 16.33 -6.55 -9.13
C ALA A 307 16.05 -6.93 -7.68
#